data_AF-A0A9D6DT36-F1
#
_entry.id   AF-A0A9D6DT36-F1
#
_cell.length_a   1.000
_cell.length_b   1.000
_cell.length_c   1.000
_cell.angle_alpha   90.00
_cell.angle_beta   90.00
_cell.angle_gamma   90.00
#
_symmetry.space_group_name_H-M   'P 1'
#
loop_
_entity.id
_entity.type
_entity.pdbx_description
1 polymer ?
#
loop_
_entity_poly.entity_id
_entity_poly.type
_entity_poly.pdbx_seq_one_letter_code
_entity_poly.pdbx_strand_id
1 'polypeptide(L)'
;MRKTTIFYLLLILLGAFLLRLLLYNIGTFYMDVNSFIAWGKILVKGGLRVFYPSVWSDYLPGYLYILWLLGKLKEVVPIDELLLFKLPAIFADLLTGLLIFSIVKKLKGEKLALISSALYVFNPAILANSTLWGQVDSFTAFFLVLSIYLTRVYPTLSLLALSFGTLVKPQVALAAPVILFIMVRDKWKIKKILGYSLAALVFFVIAFLPFYPGQSGFFPFVIERILITLNQYPFGSVNAFNFWGLWGFWKPDGPGLFSPKTFGL
;
A
#
# COMPACT_ATOMS: atom_id res chain seq x y z
N MET A 1 -4.44 -22.52 -19.75
CA MET A 1 -3.22 -21.71 -19.95
C MET A 1 -2.19 -22.63 -20.53
N ARG A 2 -1.45 -22.22 -21.57
CA ARG A 2 -0.43 -23.12 -22.14
C ARG A 2 0.69 -23.33 -21.12
N LYS A 3 1.22 -24.56 -21.03
CA LYS A 3 2.35 -24.89 -20.12
C LYS A 3 3.54 -23.95 -20.35
N THR A 4 3.81 -23.63 -21.60
CA THR A 4 4.86 -22.67 -22.01
C THR A 4 4.63 -21.26 -21.46
N THR A 5 3.40 -20.77 -21.44
CA THR A 5 3.06 -19.45 -20.87
C THR A 5 3.31 -19.39 -19.37
N ILE A 6 2.97 -20.47 -18.64
CA ILE A 6 3.26 -20.56 -17.20
C ILE A 6 4.76 -20.52 -16.96
N PHE A 7 5.51 -21.32 -17.72
CA PHE A 7 6.96 -21.36 -17.65
C PHE A 7 7.59 -19.97 -17.85
N TYR A 8 7.20 -19.24 -18.90
CA TYR A 8 7.72 -17.89 -19.14
C TYR A 8 7.33 -16.88 -18.05
N LEU A 9 6.10 -16.95 -17.53
CA LEU A 9 5.70 -16.09 -16.41
C LEU A 9 6.55 -16.36 -15.16
N LEU A 10 6.81 -17.63 -14.84
CA LEU A 10 7.66 -17.99 -13.71
C LEU A 10 9.10 -17.51 -13.91
N LEU A 11 9.66 -17.62 -15.13
CA LEU A 11 10.98 -17.08 -15.43
C LEU A 11 11.03 -15.55 -15.26
N ILE A 12 10.01 -14.82 -15.73
CA ILE A 12 9.91 -13.37 -15.56
C ILE A 12 9.90 -13.01 -14.07
N LEU A 13 9.04 -13.64 -13.27
CA LEU A 13 8.91 -13.35 -11.85
C LEU A 13 10.16 -13.73 -11.06
N LEU A 14 10.77 -14.88 -11.38
CA LEU A 14 12.02 -15.32 -10.77
C LEU A 14 13.17 -14.37 -11.12
N GLY A 15 13.33 -14.01 -12.40
CA GLY A 15 14.36 -13.05 -12.83
C GLY A 15 14.18 -11.69 -12.16
N ALA A 16 12.93 -11.20 -12.07
CA ALA A 16 12.60 -9.96 -11.39
C ALA A 16 12.88 -10.02 -9.87
N PHE A 17 12.65 -11.17 -9.23
CA PHE A 17 12.97 -11.38 -7.82
C PHE A 17 14.48 -11.40 -7.58
N LEU A 18 15.23 -12.19 -8.37
CA LEU A 18 16.68 -12.27 -8.28
C LEU A 18 17.35 -10.92 -8.50
N LEU A 19 16.89 -10.14 -9.49
CA LEU A 19 17.37 -8.78 -9.69
C LEU A 19 17.18 -7.92 -8.44
N ARG A 20 16.03 -8.02 -7.77
CA ARG A 20 15.78 -7.27 -6.53
C ARG A 20 16.68 -7.72 -5.38
N LEU A 21 16.93 -9.03 -5.27
CA LEU A 21 17.89 -9.58 -4.30
C LEU A 21 19.33 -9.16 -4.58
N LEU A 22 19.70 -8.86 -5.83
CA LEU A 22 21.03 -8.34 -6.17
C LEU A 22 21.17 -6.84 -5.85
N LEU A 23 20.05 -6.10 -5.88
CA LEU A 23 20.04 -4.64 -5.76
C LEU A 23 19.58 -4.12 -4.38
N TYR A 24 19.13 -4.98 -3.47
CA TYR A 24 18.43 -4.55 -2.24
C TYR A 24 19.24 -3.60 -1.34
N ASN A 25 20.57 -3.64 -1.39
CA ASN A 25 21.44 -2.81 -0.58
C ASN A 25 21.93 -1.55 -1.32
N ILE A 26 21.52 -1.33 -2.57
CA ILE A 26 21.93 -0.19 -3.40
C ILE A 26 20.84 0.89 -3.36
N GLY A 27 21.23 2.15 -3.22
CA GLY A 27 20.28 3.29 -3.29
C GLY A 27 19.28 3.37 -2.13
N THR A 28 19.56 2.70 -1.01
CA THR A 28 18.70 2.67 0.18
C THR A 28 18.54 4.05 0.80
N PHE A 29 17.29 4.46 0.99
CA PHE A 29 16.98 5.63 1.80
C PHE A 29 16.84 5.20 3.25
N TYR A 30 17.96 5.22 3.97
CA TYR A 30 18.06 4.65 5.31
C TYR A 30 17.12 5.29 6.35
N MET A 31 16.73 6.55 6.17
CA MET A 31 15.82 7.22 7.12
C MET A 31 14.47 6.50 7.22
N ASP A 32 13.89 6.12 6.08
CA ASP A 32 12.59 5.42 6.06
C ASP A 32 12.75 3.99 6.57
N VAL A 33 13.73 3.25 6.03
CA VAL A 33 13.88 1.83 6.36
C VAL A 33 14.29 1.63 7.81
N ASN A 34 15.15 2.49 8.36
CA ASN A 34 15.49 2.46 9.78
C ASN A 34 14.29 2.81 10.67
N SER A 35 13.38 3.69 10.22
CA SER A 35 12.12 3.93 10.93
C SER A 35 11.27 2.66 10.97
N PHE A 36 11.13 1.94 9.87
CA PHE A 36 10.41 0.66 9.84
C PHE A 36 11.05 -0.40 10.75
N ILE A 37 12.38 -0.53 10.71
CA ILE A 37 13.12 -1.46 11.57
C ILE A 37 12.93 -1.09 13.06
N ALA A 38 13.08 0.18 13.41
CA ALA A 38 12.90 0.67 14.77
C ALA A 38 11.47 0.44 15.26
N TRP A 39 10.47 0.76 14.44
CA TRP A 39 9.06 0.51 14.74
C TRP A 39 8.77 -0.97 14.93
N GLY A 40 9.31 -1.85 14.08
CA GLY A 40 9.22 -3.31 14.26
C GLY A 40 9.76 -3.76 15.62
N LYS A 41 10.94 -3.28 16.01
CA LYS A 41 11.56 -3.59 17.33
C LYS A 41 10.70 -3.09 18.50
N ILE A 42 10.14 -1.89 18.40
CA ILE A 42 9.23 -1.33 19.43
C ILE A 42 7.96 -2.17 19.55
N LEU A 43 7.36 -2.58 18.43
CA LEU A 43 6.16 -3.42 18.39
C LEU A 43 6.38 -4.79 19.03
N VAL A 44 7.54 -5.41 18.78
CA VAL A 44 7.91 -6.70 19.37
C VAL A 44 8.13 -6.58 20.87
N LYS A 45 8.88 -5.56 21.31
CA LYS A 45 9.25 -5.39 22.73
C LYS A 45 8.09 -4.90 23.61
N GLY A 46 7.32 -3.92 23.13
CA GLY A 46 6.27 -3.25 23.91
C GLY A 46 4.84 -3.73 23.63
N GLY A 47 4.63 -4.48 22.55
CA GLY A 47 3.31 -4.85 22.07
C GLY A 47 2.58 -3.74 21.30
N LEU A 48 1.49 -4.11 20.61
CA LEU A 48 0.77 -3.22 19.68
C LEU A 48 0.15 -1.99 20.37
N ARG A 49 -0.40 -2.18 21.57
CA ARG A 49 -1.10 -1.13 22.33
C ARG A 49 -0.19 0.03 22.76
N VAL A 50 1.09 -0.26 22.93
CA VAL A 50 2.09 0.70 23.45
C VAL A 50 2.78 1.46 22.32
N PHE A 51 2.56 1.07 21.06
CA PHE A 51 3.27 1.63 19.91
C PHE A 51 3.08 3.15 19.75
N TYR A 52 1.85 3.60 19.52
CA TYR A 52 1.61 5.04 19.25
C TYR A 52 1.95 5.96 20.44
N PRO A 53 1.77 5.56 21.71
CA PRO A 53 2.27 6.35 22.84
C PRO A 53 3.80 6.43 22.93
N SER A 54 4.53 5.45 22.38
CA SER A 54 5.98 5.32 22.60
C SER A 54 6.83 5.92 21.50
N VAL A 55 6.27 6.11 20.30
CA VAL A 55 7.02 6.60 19.16
C VAL A 55 6.13 7.39 18.21
N TRP A 56 6.70 8.42 17.62
CA TRP A 56 6.07 9.09 16.50
C TRP A 56 5.93 8.13 15.30
N SER A 57 4.78 8.16 14.66
CA SER A 57 4.48 7.44 13.43
C SER A 57 3.35 8.15 12.70
N ASP A 58 3.43 8.19 11.37
CA ASP A 58 2.41 8.66 10.43
C ASP A 58 1.68 7.49 9.74
N TYR A 59 1.98 6.24 10.12
CA TYR A 59 1.35 5.06 9.59
C TYR A 59 0.07 4.69 10.34
N LEU A 60 -0.84 4.06 9.61
CA LEU A 60 -2.02 3.39 10.15
C LEU A 60 -1.69 1.93 10.52
N PRO A 61 -2.55 1.24 11.28
CA PRO A 61 -2.26 -0.11 11.81
C PRO A 61 -1.86 -1.16 10.78
N GLY A 62 -2.32 -1.06 9.53
CA GLY A 62 -2.16 -2.11 8.52
C GLY A 62 -0.70 -2.46 8.26
N TYR A 63 0.15 -1.46 8.00
CA TYR A 63 1.57 -1.72 7.79
C TYR A 63 2.30 -2.02 9.11
N LEU A 64 1.83 -1.50 10.24
CA LEU A 64 2.42 -1.80 11.54
C LEU A 64 2.25 -3.28 11.92
N TYR A 65 1.14 -3.93 11.55
CA TYR A 65 1.02 -5.39 11.68
C TYR A 65 2.09 -6.14 10.88
N ILE A 66 2.43 -5.65 9.68
CA ILE A 66 3.51 -6.21 8.87
C ILE A 66 4.85 -6.02 9.58
N LEU A 67 5.15 -4.81 10.06
CA LEU A 67 6.40 -4.53 10.78
C LEU A 67 6.54 -5.34 12.07
N TRP A 68 5.45 -5.55 12.81
CA TRP A 68 5.44 -6.42 13.98
C TRP A 68 5.81 -7.87 13.62
N LEU A 69 5.24 -8.40 12.53
CA LEU A 69 5.57 -9.74 12.04
C LEU A 69 7.03 -9.82 11.59
N LEU A 70 7.52 -8.83 10.84
CA LEU A 70 8.92 -8.78 10.40
C LEU A 70 9.89 -8.70 11.57
N GLY A 71 9.57 -7.91 12.59
CA GLY A 71 10.35 -7.82 13.83
C GLY A 71 10.47 -9.18 14.52
N LYS A 72 9.37 -9.94 14.64
CA LYS A 72 9.40 -11.31 15.17
C LYS A 72 10.20 -12.27 14.29
N LEU A 73 10.02 -12.18 12.97
CA LEU A 73 10.75 -13.05 12.03
C LEU A 73 12.25 -12.80 12.08
N LYS A 74 12.68 -11.55 12.31
CA LYS A 74 14.11 -11.20 12.40
C LYS A 74 14.83 -11.95 13.53
N GLU A 75 14.12 -12.30 14.61
CA GLU A 75 14.66 -13.03 15.77
C GLU A 75 14.92 -14.51 15.48
N VAL A 76 14.22 -15.09 14.49
CA VAL A 76 14.26 -16.54 14.22
C VAL A 76 14.81 -16.90 12.84
N VAL A 77 14.89 -15.95 11.91
CA VAL A 77 15.35 -16.18 10.55
C VAL A 77 16.71 -15.51 10.31
N PRO A 78 17.72 -16.24 9.79
CA PRO A 78 19.04 -15.69 9.48
C PRO A 78 19.05 -14.96 8.13
N ILE A 79 18.11 -14.02 7.95
CA ILE A 79 18.09 -13.10 6.80
C ILE A 79 18.59 -11.72 7.28
N ASP A 80 19.31 -11.05 6.40
CA ASP A 80 19.75 -9.66 6.59
C ASP A 80 18.55 -8.74 6.93
N GLU A 81 18.72 -7.86 7.91
CA GLU A 81 17.62 -7.03 8.43
C GLU A 81 17.10 -6.05 7.37
N LEU A 82 17.99 -5.46 6.57
CA LEU A 82 17.60 -4.55 5.50
C LEU A 82 16.79 -5.28 4.43
N LEU A 83 17.27 -6.45 3.99
CA LEU A 83 16.54 -7.27 3.02
C LEU A 83 15.16 -7.68 3.56
N LEU A 84 15.10 -8.18 4.80
CA LEU A 84 13.86 -8.66 5.42
C LEU A 84 12.77 -7.57 5.40
N PHE A 85 13.12 -6.33 5.71
CA PHE A 85 12.17 -5.22 5.74
C PHE A 85 11.79 -4.69 4.34
N LYS A 86 12.57 -5.00 3.30
CA LYS A 86 12.23 -4.70 1.89
C LYS A 86 11.43 -5.80 1.20
N LEU A 87 11.55 -7.06 1.65
CA LEU A 87 10.85 -8.21 1.07
C LEU A 87 9.33 -8.01 0.90
N PRO A 88 8.59 -7.40 1.85
CA PRO A 88 7.18 -7.13 1.65
C PRO A 88 6.91 -6.36 0.35
N ALA A 89 7.61 -5.24 0.12
CA ALA A 89 7.39 -4.39 -1.06
C ALA A 89 7.83 -5.10 -2.34
N ILE A 90 8.95 -5.84 -2.28
CA ILE A 90 9.43 -6.70 -3.36
C ILE A 90 8.37 -7.72 -3.77
N PHE A 91 7.74 -8.40 -2.80
CA PHE A 91 6.67 -9.36 -3.10
C PHE A 91 5.42 -8.67 -3.64
N ALA A 92 5.07 -7.49 -3.13
CA ALA A 92 3.94 -6.72 -3.66
C ALA A 92 4.13 -6.34 -5.15
N ASP A 93 5.35 -6.01 -5.58
CA ASP A 93 5.65 -5.80 -7.00
C ASP A 93 5.38 -7.05 -7.84
N LEU A 94 5.90 -8.21 -7.40
CA LEU A 94 5.75 -9.47 -8.13
C LEU A 94 4.29 -9.90 -8.21
N LEU A 95 3.54 -9.75 -7.10
CA LEU A 95 2.11 -10.02 -7.05
C LEU A 95 1.32 -9.07 -7.95
N THR A 96 1.72 -7.80 -8.04
CA THR A 96 1.12 -6.84 -8.98
C THR A 96 1.41 -7.24 -10.42
N GLY A 97 2.64 -7.66 -10.73
CA GLY A 97 2.99 -8.21 -12.05
C GLY A 97 2.15 -9.44 -12.42
N LEU A 98 1.88 -10.34 -11.47
CA LEU A 98 1.00 -11.50 -11.64
C LEU A 98 -0.47 -11.09 -11.83
N LEU A 99 -0.93 -10.05 -11.12
CA LEU A 99 -2.27 -9.51 -11.24
C LEU A 99 -2.47 -8.85 -12.61
N ILE A 100 -1.51 -8.05 -13.06
CA ILE A 100 -1.48 -7.46 -14.41
C ILE A 100 -1.56 -8.56 -15.47
N PHE A 101 -0.74 -9.61 -15.35
CA PHE A 101 -0.81 -10.77 -16.24
C PHE A 101 -2.25 -11.36 -16.26
N SER A 102 -2.83 -11.58 -15.10
CA SER A 102 -4.16 -12.19 -14.96
C SER A 102 -5.26 -11.34 -15.60
N ILE A 103 -5.18 -10.02 -15.48
CA ILE A 103 -6.11 -9.07 -16.07
C ILE A 103 -5.93 -9.02 -17.60
N VAL A 104 -4.71 -8.74 -18.07
CA VAL A 104 -4.41 -8.54 -19.49
C VAL A 104 -4.64 -9.82 -20.28
N LYS A 105 -4.37 -11.00 -19.70
CA LYS A 105 -4.62 -12.28 -20.36
C LYS A 105 -6.09 -12.45 -20.75
N LYS A 106 -7.02 -12.06 -19.86
CA LYS A 106 -8.46 -12.13 -20.13
C LYS A 106 -8.89 -11.14 -21.21
N LEU A 107 -8.22 -10.00 -21.31
CA LEU A 107 -8.60 -8.91 -22.22
C LEU A 107 -7.94 -8.99 -23.60
N LYS A 108 -6.70 -9.46 -23.67
CA LYS A 108 -5.81 -9.33 -24.85
C LYS A 108 -4.97 -10.58 -25.14
N GLY A 109 -5.14 -11.65 -24.37
CA GLY A 109 -4.45 -12.93 -24.58
C GLY A 109 -3.08 -13.04 -23.90
N GLU A 110 -2.50 -14.25 -23.96
CA GLU A 110 -1.33 -14.64 -23.16
C GLU A 110 -0.05 -13.86 -23.51
N LYS A 111 0.18 -13.54 -24.80
CA LYS A 111 1.39 -12.83 -25.24
C LYS A 111 1.47 -11.42 -24.63
N LEU A 112 0.42 -10.61 -24.77
CA LEU A 112 0.42 -9.27 -24.20
C LEU A 112 0.43 -9.30 -22.67
N ALA A 113 -0.17 -10.32 -22.05
CA ALA A 113 -0.11 -10.49 -20.60
C ALA A 113 1.33 -10.69 -20.09
N LEU A 114 2.12 -11.53 -20.76
CA LEU A 114 3.53 -11.73 -20.42
C LEU A 114 4.32 -10.43 -20.58
N ILE A 115 4.13 -9.72 -21.70
CA ILE A 115 4.81 -8.46 -21.98
C ILE A 115 4.45 -7.40 -20.92
N SER A 116 3.17 -7.20 -20.62
CA SER A 116 2.74 -6.23 -19.61
C SER A 116 3.25 -6.56 -18.21
N SER A 117 3.28 -7.86 -17.84
CA SER A 117 3.85 -8.30 -16.57
C SER A 117 5.35 -7.99 -16.49
N ALA A 118 6.11 -8.34 -17.53
CA ALA A 118 7.54 -8.07 -17.62
C ALA A 118 7.84 -6.56 -17.56
N LEU A 119 7.13 -5.76 -18.35
CA LEU A 119 7.29 -4.30 -18.37
C LEU A 119 7.05 -3.68 -16.99
N TYR A 120 6.11 -4.21 -16.21
CA TYR A 120 5.86 -3.74 -14.85
C TYR A 120 6.96 -4.15 -13.88
N VAL A 121 7.28 -5.45 -13.79
CA VAL A 121 8.21 -5.95 -12.75
C VAL A 121 9.66 -5.51 -12.99
N PHE A 122 10.04 -5.19 -14.22
CA PHE A 122 11.36 -4.63 -14.57
C PHE A 122 11.34 -3.11 -14.73
N ASN A 123 10.23 -2.43 -14.41
CA ASN A 123 10.16 -0.98 -14.49
C ASN A 123 11.14 -0.32 -13.49
N PRO A 124 12.05 0.55 -13.95
CA PRO A 124 13.00 1.24 -13.08
C PRO A 124 12.33 2.04 -11.95
N ALA A 125 11.16 2.65 -12.18
CA ALA A 125 10.45 3.41 -11.15
C ALA A 125 9.90 2.51 -10.04
N ILE A 126 9.46 1.29 -10.39
CA ILE A 126 9.00 0.29 -9.43
C ILE A 126 10.18 -0.22 -8.61
N LEU A 127 11.31 -0.55 -9.27
CA LEU A 127 12.55 -0.93 -8.60
C LEU A 127 13.07 0.18 -7.67
N ALA A 128 13.00 1.43 -8.12
CA ALA A 128 13.44 2.59 -7.36
C ALA A 128 12.67 2.73 -6.05
N ASN A 129 11.35 2.54 -6.06
CA ASN A 129 10.53 2.65 -4.86
C ASN A 129 10.75 1.46 -3.89
N SER A 130 10.55 0.23 -4.36
CA SER A 130 10.54 -0.94 -3.47
C SER A 130 11.95 -1.35 -3.06
N THR A 131 12.80 -1.63 -4.04
CA THR A 131 14.07 -2.34 -3.83
C THR A 131 15.19 -1.39 -3.51
N LEU A 132 15.33 -0.31 -4.28
CA LEU A 132 16.41 0.65 -4.07
C LEU A 132 16.09 1.49 -2.83
N TRP A 133 14.98 2.24 -2.82
CA TRP A 133 14.62 3.12 -1.71
C TRP A 133 14.22 2.35 -0.45
N GLY A 134 13.35 1.34 -0.58
CA GLY A 134 12.77 0.60 0.56
C GLY A 134 11.40 1.09 1.00
N GLN A 135 10.69 1.81 0.12
CA GLN A 135 9.32 2.26 0.37
C GLN A 135 8.27 1.20 0.04
N VAL A 136 7.04 1.47 0.46
CA VAL A 136 5.97 0.46 0.55
C VAL A 136 4.79 0.79 -0.35
N ASP A 137 4.93 1.76 -1.26
CA ASP A 137 3.86 2.12 -2.20
C ASP A 137 3.46 0.97 -3.12
N SER A 138 4.35 -0.01 -3.31
CA SER A 138 4.03 -1.28 -3.97
C SER A 138 2.86 -2.00 -3.30
N PHE A 139 2.73 -1.94 -1.97
CA PHE A 139 1.54 -2.45 -1.27
C PHE A 139 0.29 -1.68 -1.66
N THR A 140 0.39 -0.36 -1.62
CA THR A 140 -0.70 0.55 -1.95
C THR A 140 -1.22 0.26 -3.35
N ALA A 141 -0.33 0.21 -4.34
CA ALA A 141 -0.67 -0.12 -5.73
C ALA A 141 -1.29 -1.52 -5.85
N PHE A 142 -0.69 -2.53 -5.22
CA PHE A 142 -1.19 -3.90 -5.25
C PHE A 142 -2.62 -3.99 -4.71
N PHE A 143 -2.87 -3.52 -3.48
CA PHE A 143 -4.19 -3.62 -2.84
C PHE A 143 -5.26 -2.77 -3.56
N LEU A 144 -4.87 -1.61 -4.10
CA LEU A 144 -5.75 -0.78 -4.92
C LEU A 144 -6.25 -1.55 -6.15
N VAL A 145 -5.35 -2.10 -6.96
CA VAL A 145 -5.74 -2.84 -8.18
C VAL A 145 -6.44 -4.16 -7.81
N LEU A 146 -5.98 -4.84 -6.76
CA LEU A 146 -6.56 -6.09 -6.29
C LEU A 146 -8.01 -5.92 -5.85
N SER A 147 -8.32 -4.89 -5.07
CA SER A 147 -9.69 -4.62 -4.61
C SER A 147 -10.65 -4.41 -5.81
N ILE A 148 -10.26 -3.59 -6.79
CA ILE A 148 -11.04 -3.37 -8.01
C ILE A 148 -11.23 -4.67 -8.80
N TYR A 149 -10.15 -5.45 -8.98
CA TYR A 149 -10.21 -6.71 -9.72
C TYR A 149 -11.15 -7.73 -9.05
N LEU A 150 -11.07 -7.85 -7.73
CA LEU A 150 -11.86 -8.80 -6.96
C LEU A 150 -13.33 -8.41 -6.83
N THR A 151 -13.70 -7.14 -7.03
CA THR A 151 -15.07 -6.65 -6.83
C THR A 151 -16.12 -7.50 -7.54
N ARG A 152 -15.83 -7.95 -8.77
CA ARG A 152 -16.76 -8.76 -9.57
C ARG A 152 -16.71 -10.26 -9.27
N VAL A 153 -15.60 -10.76 -8.73
CA VAL A 153 -15.33 -12.20 -8.62
C VAL A 153 -15.51 -12.68 -7.18
N TYR A 154 -14.93 -11.95 -6.22
CA TYR A 154 -14.94 -12.26 -4.81
C TYR A 154 -15.16 -10.97 -3.98
N PRO A 155 -16.41 -10.48 -3.87
CA PRO A 155 -16.73 -9.23 -3.16
C PRO A 155 -16.19 -9.15 -1.73
N THR A 156 -16.20 -10.28 -1.01
CA THR A 156 -15.65 -10.33 0.36
C THR A 156 -14.13 -10.15 0.37
N LEU A 157 -13.40 -10.71 -0.61
CA LEU A 157 -11.96 -10.47 -0.70
C LEU A 157 -11.66 -9.06 -1.21
N SER A 158 -12.53 -8.50 -2.06
CA SER A 158 -12.46 -7.12 -2.52
C SER A 158 -12.54 -6.12 -1.36
N LEU A 159 -13.52 -6.28 -0.44
CA LEU A 159 -13.62 -5.37 0.71
C LEU A 159 -12.44 -5.54 1.67
N LEU A 160 -11.97 -6.77 1.89
CA LEU A 160 -10.79 -7.00 2.74
C LEU A 160 -9.53 -6.35 2.13
N ALA A 161 -9.35 -6.47 0.81
CA ALA A 161 -8.25 -5.82 0.10
C ALA A 161 -8.35 -4.29 0.17
N LEU A 162 -9.54 -3.72 -0.02
CA LEU A 162 -9.78 -2.28 0.10
C LEU A 162 -9.47 -1.78 1.52
N SER A 163 -10.05 -2.43 2.54
CA SER A 163 -9.89 -2.00 3.92
C SER A 163 -8.48 -2.20 4.45
N PHE A 164 -7.86 -3.36 4.22
CA PHE A 164 -6.48 -3.60 4.63
C PHE A 164 -5.50 -2.70 3.87
N GLY A 165 -5.68 -2.51 2.56
CA GLY A 165 -4.85 -1.58 1.80
C GLY A 165 -4.97 -0.14 2.31
N THR A 166 -6.19 0.30 2.68
CA THR A 166 -6.41 1.63 3.26
C THR A 166 -5.73 1.77 4.63
N LEU A 167 -5.70 0.69 5.42
CA LEU A 167 -4.93 0.62 6.67
C LEU A 167 -3.41 0.60 6.47
N VAL A 168 -2.91 0.22 5.30
CA VAL A 168 -1.49 0.36 4.95
C VAL A 168 -1.19 1.81 4.56
N LYS A 169 -2.00 2.36 3.65
CA LYS A 169 -1.92 3.74 3.17
C LYS A 169 -3.31 4.23 2.75
N PRO A 170 -3.80 5.39 3.26
CA PRO A 170 -5.14 5.90 2.95
C PRO A 170 -5.46 6.03 1.45
N GLN A 171 -4.43 6.17 0.61
CA GLN A 171 -4.51 6.30 -0.84
C GLN A 171 -5.23 5.11 -1.50
N VAL A 172 -5.26 3.93 -0.89
CA VAL A 172 -6.03 2.78 -1.43
C VAL A 172 -7.54 3.04 -1.42
N ALA A 173 -8.05 3.89 -0.52
CA ALA A 173 -9.47 4.26 -0.48
C ALA A 173 -9.94 4.94 -1.77
N LEU A 174 -9.02 5.47 -2.59
CA LEU A 174 -9.32 6.02 -3.93
C LEU A 174 -9.86 4.96 -4.91
N ALA A 175 -9.75 3.67 -4.61
CA ALA A 175 -10.47 2.62 -5.34
C ALA A 175 -11.98 2.63 -5.09
N ALA A 176 -12.45 3.17 -3.96
CA ALA A 176 -13.86 3.07 -3.55
C ALA A 176 -14.86 3.66 -4.58
N PRO A 177 -14.62 4.84 -5.20
CA PRO A 177 -15.49 5.36 -6.26
C PRO A 177 -15.55 4.45 -7.48
N VAL A 178 -14.42 3.85 -7.87
CA VAL A 178 -14.37 2.89 -8.99
C VAL A 178 -15.17 1.63 -8.64
N ILE A 179 -14.97 1.10 -7.44
CA ILE A 179 -15.71 -0.06 -6.94
C ILE A 179 -17.22 0.22 -6.89
N LEU A 180 -17.63 1.38 -6.38
CA LEU A 180 -19.03 1.81 -6.35
C LEU A 180 -19.59 1.91 -7.77
N PHE A 181 -18.86 2.52 -8.71
CA PHE A 181 -19.25 2.56 -10.11
C PHE A 181 -19.45 1.16 -10.69
N ILE A 182 -18.54 0.21 -10.40
CA ILE A 182 -18.69 -1.19 -10.81
C ILE A 182 -19.98 -1.79 -10.24
N MET A 183 -20.25 -1.60 -8.95
CA MET A 183 -21.45 -2.14 -8.29
C MET A 183 -22.74 -1.56 -8.89
N VAL A 184 -22.79 -0.25 -9.15
CA VAL A 184 -23.94 0.42 -9.76
C VAL A 184 -24.15 -0.06 -11.20
N ARG A 185 -23.08 -0.08 -11.99
CA ARG A 185 -23.11 -0.53 -13.39
C ARG A 185 -23.55 -1.99 -13.51
N ASP A 186 -23.07 -2.84 -12.60
CA ASP A 186 -23.43 -4.26 -12.53
C ASP A 186 -24.75 -4.48 -11.74
N LYS A 187 -25.52 -3.39 -11.49
CA LYS A 187 -26.88 -3.37 -10.90
C LYS A 187 -27.01 -4.09 -9.55
N TRP A 188 -26.01 -3.96 -8.68
CA TRP A 188 -26.10 -4.51 -7.33
C TRP A 188 -27.25 -3.87 -6.54
N LYS A 189 -27.98 -4.69 -5.77
CA LYS A 189 -29.02 -4.19 -4.86
C LYS A 189 -28.39 -3.22 -3.84
N ILE A 190 -29.09 -2.13 -3.52
CA ILE A 190 -28.59 -1.13 -2.55
C ILE A 190 -28.18 -1.74 -1.21
N LYS A 191 -28.95 -2.73 -0.70
CA LYS A 191 -28.60 -3.47 0.53
C LYS A 191 -27.23 -4.16 0.45
N LYS A 192 -26.85 -4.67 -0.72
CA LYS A 192 -25.54 -5.30 -0.94
C LYS A 192 -24.41 -4.27 -0.96
N ILE A 193 -24.64 -3.10 -1.57
CA ILE A 193 -23.67 -1.99 -1.59
C ILE A 193 -23.44 -1.46 -0.17
N LEU A 194 -24.52 -1.24 0.58
CA LEU A 194 -24.44 -0.81 1.98
C LEU A 194 -23.76 -1.88 2.86
N GLY A 195 -24.11 -3.16 2.67
CA GLY A 195 -23.48 -4.26 3.40
C GLY A 195 -21.97 -4.35 3.12
N TYR A 196 -21.55 -4.22 1.86
CA TYR A 196 -20.13 -4.17 1.50
C TYR A 196 -19.43 -2.97 2.18
N SER A 197 -20.01 -1.77 2.05
CA SER A 197 -19.41 -0.53 2.53
C SER A 197 -19.29 -0.51 4.05
N LEU A 198 -20.33 -0.96 4.75
CA LEU A 198 -20.32 -1.09 6.21
C LEU A 198 -19.32 -2.15 6.67
N ALA A 199 -19.27 -3.32 6.02
CA ALA A 199 -18.29 -4.35 6.37
C ALA A 199 -16.85 -3.87 6.14
N ALA A 200 -16.60 -3.14 5.05
CA ALA A 200 -15.30 -2.54 4.78
C ALA A 200 -14.89 -1.53 5.86
N LEU A 201 -15.81 -0.65 6.25
CA LEU A 201 -15.58 0.35 7.30
C LEU A 201 -15.37 -0.30 8.67
N VAL A 202 -16.19 -1.29 9.02
CA VAL A 202 -16.06 -2.04 10.28
C VAL A 202 -14.71 -2.75 10.35
N PHE A 203 -14.27 -3.43 9.29
CA PHE A 203 -12.96 -4.05 9.26
C PHE A 203 -11.84 -3.02 9.40
N PHE A 204 -11.94 -1.89 8.69
CA PHE A 204 -10.98 -0.79 8.80
C PHE A 204 -10.89 -0.27 10.25
N VAL A 205 -12.02 0.04 10.88
CA VAL A 205 -12.05 0.59 12.25
C VAL A 205 -11.57 -0.44 13.29
N ILE A 206 -12.03 -1.69 13.21
CA ILE A 206 -11.66 -2.74 14.19
C ILE A 206 -10.15 -3.01 14.21
N ALA A 207 -9.45 -2.85 13.09
CA ALA A 207 -8.00 -3.04 13.04
C ALA A 207 -7.21 -2.03 13.92
N PHE A 208 -7.83 -0.95 14.39
CA PHE A 208 -7.20 -0.04 15.36
C PHE A 208 -7.27 -0.55 16.80
N LEU A 209 -8.16 -1.51 17.10
CA LEU A 209 -8.44 -1.94 18.47
C LEU A 209 -7.18 -2.45 19.20
N PRO A 210 -6.30 -3.28 18.60
CA PRO A 210 -5.08 -3.72 19.28
C PRO A 210 -4.05 -2.61 19.54
N PHE A 211 -4.17 -1.48 18.85
CA PHE A 211 -3.30 -0.31 19.00
C PHE A 211 -3.87 0.78 19.90
N TYR A 212 -5.12 0.61 20.37
CA TYR A 212 -5.81 1.64 21.16
C TYR A 212 -5.27 1.68 22.60
N PRO A 213 -4.67 2.81 23.03
CA PRO A 213 -4.02 2.90 24.34
C PRO A 213 -5.02 2.99 25.51
N GLY A 214 -6.26 3.42 25.27
CA GLY A 214 -7.29 3.55 26.30
C GLY A 214 -7.34 4.89 27.04
N GLN A 215 -6.55 5.88 26.61
CA GLN A 215 -6.46 7.20 27.26
C GLN A 215 -7.55 8.17 26.76
N SER A 216 -7.81 8.20 25.45
CA SER A 216 -8.95 8.88 24.82
C SER A 216 -10.03 7.87 24.47
N GLY A 217 -11.20 8.29 23.97
CA GLY A 217 -12.19 7.34 23.43
C GLY A 217 -11.70 6.65 22.15
N PHE A 218 -12.18 5.44 21.87
CA PHE A 218 -11.72 4.64 20.73
C PHE A 218 -11.91 5.34 19.38
N PHE A 219 -13.10 5.87 19.10
CA PHE A 219 -13.36 6.59 17.83
C PHE A 219 -12.56 7.89 17.69
N PRO A 220 -12.47 8.76 18.72
CA PRO A 220 -11.54 9.88 18.71
C PRO A 220 -10.10 9.48 18.37
N PHE A 221 -9.59 8.40 18.96
CA PHE A 221 -8.26 7.87 18.65
C PHE A 221 -8.13 7.47 17.16
N VAL A 222 -9.11 6.76 16.60
CA VAL A 222 -9.10 6.39 15.17
C VAL A 222 -9.04 7.65 14.29
N ILE A 223 -9.87 8.65 14.59
CA ILE A 223 -9.91 9.91 13.84
C ILE A 223 -8.58 10.64 13.94
N GLU A 224 -8.02 10.77 15.15
CA GLU A 224 -6.72 11.39 15.39
C GLU A 224 -5.62 10.75 14.54
N ARG A 225 -5.54 9.41 14.52
CA ARG A 225 -4.55 8.68 13.71
C ARG A 225 -4.72 8.92 12.22
N ILE A 226 -5.96 9.02 11.73
CA ILE A 226 -6.25 9.38 10.34
C ILE A 226 -5.84 10.83 10.04
N LEU A 227 -6.10 11.76 10.96
CA LEU A 227 -5.72 13.16 10.76
C LEU A 227 -4.21 13.36 10.77
N ILE A 228 -3.46 12.65 11.62
CA ILE A 228 -1.99 12.70 11.63
C ILE A 228 -1.43 12.26 10.27
N THR A 229 -1.91 11.14 9.71
CA THR A 229 -1.41 10.65 8.42
C THR A 229 -1.77 11.59 7.25
N LEU A 230 -2.96 12.19 7.28
CA LEU A 230 -3.41 13.12 6.22
C LEU A 230 -2.71 14.48 6.27
N ASN A 231 -2.36 14.96 7.46
CA ASN A 231 -1.74 16.28 7.65
C ASN A 231 -0.22 16.25 7.74
N GLN A 232 0.41 15.11 7.44
CA GLN A 232 1.86 14.96 7.52
C GLN A 232 2.61 15.91 6.58
N TYR A 233 2.07 16.14 5.38
CA TYR A 233 2.63 17.05 4.38
C TYR A 233 1.55 18.03 3.87
N PRO A 234 1.30 19.14 4.58
CA PRO A 234 0.28 20.13 4.21
C PRO A 234 0.81 21.08 3.11
N PHE A 235 1.29 20.52 2.01
CA PHE A 235 1.89 21.25 0.89
C PHE A 235 1.41 20.68 -0.45
N GLY A 236 1.07 21.56 -1.39
CA GLY A 236 0.58 21.15 -2.72
C GLY A 236 1.64 20.45 -3.58
N SER A 237 2.92 20.73 -3.35
CA SER A 237 4.01 20.00 -3.99
C SER A 237 5.25 19.89 -3.09
N VAL A 238 5.59 18.65 -2.73
CA VAL A 238 6.81 18.29 -1.99
C VAL A 238 7.81 17.70 -2.98
N ASN A 239 8.53 18.58 -3.70
CA ASN A 239 9.43 18.22 -4.79
C ASN A 239 8.78 17.32 -5.87
N ALA A 240 7.48 17.43 -6.07
CA ALA A 240 6.74 16.61 -7.02
C ALA A 240 6.57 17.35 -8.35
N PHE A 241 6.80 16.66 -9.47
CA PHE A 241 6.53 17.17 -10.82
C PHE A 241 5.04 17.13 -11.13
N ASN A 242 4.26 17.90 -10.37
CA ASN A 242 2.83 18.07 -10.53
C ASN A 242 2.51 19.51 -10.95
N PHE A 243 1.22 19.77 -11.21
CA PHE A 243 0.73 21.10 -11.55
C PHE A 243 1.22 22.13 -10.51
N TRP A 244 0.97 21.89 -9.22
CA TRP A 244 1.36 22.80 -8.13
C TRP A 244 2.85 23.16 -8.10
N GLY A 245 3.74 22.24 -8.47
CA GLY A 245 5.18 22.47 -8.52
C GLY A 245 5.62 23.53 -9.53
N LEU A 246 4.82 23.82 -10.56
CA LEU A 246 5.10 24.91 -11.52
C LEU A 246 5.14 26.28 -10.84
N TRP A 247 4.40 26.44 -9.74
CA TRP A 247 4.36 27.68 -8.95
C TRP A 247 5.30 27.65 -7.75
N GLY A 248 6.14 26.62 -7.60
CA GLY A 248 7.12 26.47 -6.54
C GLY A 248 6.81 25.30 -5.60
N PHE A 249 7.87 24.70 -5.08
CA PHE A 249 7.80 23.59 -4.13
C PHE A 249 7.63 24.10 -2.70
N TRP A 250 7.08 23.24 -1.83
CA TRP A 250 6.91 23.49 -0.38
C TRP A 250 6.05 24.71 -0.06
N LYS A 251 5.14 25.08 -0.97
CA LYS A 251 4.10 26.08 -0.69
C LYS A 251 3.02 25.45 0.19
N PRO A 252 2.73 26.02 1.38
CA PRO A 252 1.69 25.49 2.27
C PRO A 252 0.32 25.49 1.59
N ASP A 253 -0.47 24.46 1.86
CA ASP A 253 -1.86 24.41 1.43
C ASP A 253 -2.64 25.59 2.02
N GLY A 254 -3.47 26.23 1.19
CA GLY A 254 -4.36 27.29 1.67
C GLY A 254 -5.65 26.73 2.30
N PRO A 255 -6.35 27.50 3.15
CA PRO A 255 -7.65 27.07 3.67
C PRO A 255 -8.69 26.98 2.54
N GLY A 256 -9.34 25.82 2.43
CA GLY A 256 -10.43 25.57 1.48
C GLY A 256 -10.01 24.91 0.16
N LEU A 257 -10.97 24.26 -0.51
CA LEU A 257 -10.75 23.53 -1.77
C LEU A 257 -10.30 24.44 -2.94
N PHE A 258 -10.56 25.74 -2.84
CA PHE A 258 -10.32 26.74 -3.88
C PHE A 258 -9.74 28.02 -3.25
N SER A 259 -8.50 27.98 -2.78
CA SER A 259 -7.77 29.20 -2.44
C SER A 259 -6.83 29.58 -3.59
N PRO A 260 -6.40 30.85 -3.72
CA PRO A 260 -5.38 31.26 -4.70
C PRO A 260 -4.11 30.39 -4.59
N LYS A 261 -3.74 29.99 -3.37
CA LYS A 261 -2.64 29.06 -3.08
C LYS A 261 -2.92 27.63 -3.51
N THR A 262 -4.18 27.18 -3.42
CA THR A 262 -4.66 25.93 -4.01
C THR A 262 -4.71 26.01 -5.53
N PHE A 263 -4.36 27.13 -6.16
CA PHE A 263 -4.16 27.29 -7.60
C PHE A 263 -2.72 27.69 -7.98
N GLY A 264 -1.81 27.78 -7.01
CA GLY A 264 -0.44 28.27 -7.21
C GLY A 264 -0.32 29.79 -7.46
N LEU A 265 -1.42 30.53 -7.37
CA LEU A 265 -1.49 31.99 -7.58
C LEU A 265 -1.17 32.77 -6.30
#